data_AF-A0AAW2GTI1-F1
#
_entry.id   AF-A0AAW2GTI1-F1
#
_cell.length_a   1.000
_cell.length_b   1.000
_cell.length_c   1.000
_cell.angle_alpha   90.00
_cell.angle_beta   90.00
_cell.angle_gamma   90.00
#
_symmetry.space_group_name_H-M   'P 1'
#
loop_
_entity.id
_entity.type
_entity.pdbx_description
1 polymer ?
#
loop_
_entity_poly.entity_id
_entity_poly.type
_entity_poly.pdbx_seq_one_letter_code
_entity_poly.pdbx_strand_id
1 'polypeptide(L)'
;MKVRLWKSYGVNVLIMQNINVADYKDCEYLLRTAERGAPVDAIFNLGVILKDNILENQTAATFAETFQSKARATQTLDKLSRQICPKLRHFVVFSSVSCGRGNAGQTNYGMANSIMERICEKRVEEGLPGLAIQWGAVGDVGLVADMQEENKELIIGGTLQQRISSCLNELDKFLIYGRPIVSSMVVAEKKAGSSGLSSLVETVANILDIKDWKVISQNTYLAELGVDSMMTVEIKQTLERDFDIFLTTQEIRNLTFAKLNKLTNDNVSSNANANGNANVNGNANVSDDNTLNNKKPNVVETNAINLLIGIVKDKDFILESCLNLSTKKQESTTEVFLIPGIDGSATIFNYLIPNIKFSTTFLHYTTIDIDAVDIISEATDHLINVSQSL
;
A
#
# COMPACT_ATOMS: atom_id res chain seq x y z
N MET A 1 -13.39 18.09 -25.66
CA MET A 1 -12.62 18.74 -26.76
C MET A 1 -11.66 17.79 -27.50
N LYS A 2 -11.06 16.77 -26.84
CA LYS A 2 -10.10 15.83 -27.48
C LYS A 2 -10.69 14.83 -28.50
N VAL A 3 -11.89 14.28 -28.27
CA VAL A 3 -12.52 13.32 -29.20
C VAL A 3 -12.77 13.92 -30.58
N ARG A 4 -13.19 15.19 -30.65
CA ARG A 4 -13.38 15.91 -31.92
C ARG A 4 -12.06 16.07 -32.68
N LEU A 5 -10.98 16.36 -31.96
CA LEU A 5 -9.64 16.47 -32.53
C LEU A 5 -9.14 15.13 -33.11
N TRP A 6 -9.33 14.02 -32.40
CA TRP A 6 -8.98 12.70 -32.94
C TRP A 6 -9.78 12.36 -34.20
N LYS A 7 -11.09 12.67 -34.20
CA LYS A 7 -11.93 12.49 -35.38
C LYS A 7 -11.46 13.36 -36.57
N SER A 8 -10.92 14.57 -36.33
CA SER A 8 -10.35 15.38 -37.42
C SER A 8 -9.08 14.80 -38.03
N TYR A 9 -8.35 13.93 -37.31
CA TYR A 9 -7.23 13.17 -37.87
C TYR A 9 -7.66 11.85 -38.53
N GLY A 10 -8.96 11.60 -38.68
CA GLY A 10 -9.50 10.38 -39.28
C GLY A 10 -9.58 9.19 -38.33
N VAL A 11 -9.35 9.38 -37.02
CA VAL A 11 -9.48 8.29 -36.03
C VAL A 11 -10.96 8.01 -35.78
N ASN A 12 -11.36 6.75 -35.96
CA ASN A 12 -12.70 6.31 -35.59
C ASN A 12 -12.82 6.13 -34.07
N VAL A 13 -13.60 6.99 -33.42
CA VAL A 13 -13.83 6.96 -31.98
C VAL A 13 -15.30 6.67 -31.69
N LEU A 14 -15.55 5.48 -31.12
CA LEU A 14 -16.85 5.04 -30.62
C LEU A 14 -16.87 5.18 -29.09
N ILE A 15 -17.90 5.85 -28.57
CA ILE A 15 -18.14 5.97 -27.12
C ILE A 15 -19.42 5.20 -26.83
N MET A 16 -19.31 4.17 -25.99
CA MET A 16 -20.46 3.39 -25.53
C MET A 16 -20.78 3.81 -24.10
N GLN A 17 -22.05 4.11 -23.84
CA GLN A 17 -22.55 4.53 -22.53
C GLN A 17 -23.51 3.45 -22.00
N ASN A 18 -23.72 3.43 -20.68
CA ASN A 18 -24.60 2.47 -20.00
C ASN A 18 -24.23 1.00 -20.26
N ILE A 19 -22.93 0.72 -20.37
CA ILE A 19 -22.37 -0.63 -20.51
C ILE A 19 -21.66 -0.97 -19.20
N ASN A 20 -22.05 -2.06 -18.56
CA ASN A 20 -21.34 -2.61 -17.43
C ASN A 20 -20.46 -3.78 -17.88
N VAL A 21 -19.14 -3.57 -17.95
CA VAL A 21 -18.18 -4.61 -18.37
C VAL A 21 -18.14 -5.82 -17.41
N ALA A 22 -18.58 -5.65 -16.17
CA ALA A 22 -18.73 -6.77 -15.25
C ALA A 22 -19.91 -7.69 -15.60
N ASP A 23 -20.94 -7.18 -16.29
CA ASP A 23 -22.04 -7.98 -16.81
C ASP A 23 -21.62 -8.66 -18.12
N TYR A 24 -21.98 -9.94 -18.23
CA TYR A 24 -21.59 -10.76 -19.36
C TYR A 24 -22.17 -10.28 -20.69
N LYS A 25 -23.46 -9.91 -20.72
CA LYS A 25 -24.14 -9.53 -21.96
C LYS A 25 -23.65 -8.18 -22.46
N ASP A 26 -23.46 -7.24 -21.54
CA ASP A 26 -22.93 -5.91 -21.85
C ASP A 26 -21.49 -5.99 -22.37
N CYS A 27 -20.63 -6.78 -21.72
CA CYS A 27 -19.25 -7.00 -22.16
C CYS A 27 -19.19 -7.73 -23.52
N GLU A 28 -20.05 -8.72 -23.74
CA GLU A 28 -20.14 -9.41 -25.03
C GLU A 28 -20.57 -8.44 -26.13
N TYR A 29 -21.59 -7.62 -25.88
CA TYR A 29 -22.05 -6.59 -26.81
C TYR A 29 -20.93 -5.59 -27.14
N LEU A 30 -20.17 -5.13 -26.14
CA LEU A 30 -18.99 -4.28 -26.32
C LEU A 30 -17.96 -4.92 -27.26
N LEU A 31 -17.49 -6.13 -26.94
CA LEU A 31 -16.45 -6.80 -27.72
C LEU A 31 -16.90 -7.15 -29.14
N ARG A 32 -18.13 -7.64 -29.32
CA ARG A 32 -18.70 -7.91 -30.66
C ARG A 32 -18.91 -6.63 -31.47
N THR A 33 -19.15 -5.50 -30.83
CA THR A 33 -19.26 -4.22 -31.53
C THR A 33 -17.88 -3.74 -32.00
N ALA A 34 -16.85 -3.89 -31.16
CA ALA A 34 -15.47 -3.59 -31.53
C ALA A 34 -15.00 -4.49 -32.69
N GLU A 35 -15.16 -5.80 -32.58
CA GLU A 35 -14.78 -6.79 -33.62
C GLU A 35 -15.47 -6.56 -34.97
N ARG A 36 -16.72 -6.08 -34.96
CA ARG A 36 -17.43 -5.71 -36.20
C ARG A 36 -16.81 -4.50 -36.91
N GLY A 37 -16.15 -3.62 -36.17
CA GLY A 37 -15.44 -2.47 -36.73
C GLY A 37 -14.06 -2.85 -37.26
N ALA A 38 -13.29 -3.62 -36.49
CA ALA A 38 -11.99 -4.18 -36.84
C ALA A 38 -11.60 -5.27 -35.82
N PRO A 39 -10.67 -6.20 -36.17
CA PRO A 39 -10.14 -7.15 -35.20
C PRO A 39 -9.61 -6.46 -33.94
N VAL A 40 -10.02 -6.91 -32.76
CA VAL A 40 -9.60 -6.31 -31.49
C VAL A 40 -8.15 -6.67 -31.23
N ASP A 41 -7.28 -5.67 -31.34
CA ASP A 41 -5.84 -5.81 -31.15
C ASP A 41 -5.43 -5.69 -29.68
N ALA A 42 -6.14 -4.86 -28.92
CA ALA A 42 -5.81 -4.56 -27.55
C ALA A 42 -7.03 -4.28 -26.67
N ILE A 43 -6.97 -4.72 -25.42
CA ILE A 43 -7.93 -4.42 -24.36
C ILE A 43 -7.16 -3.77 -23.21
N PHE A 44 -7.63 -2.62 -22.76
CA PHE A 44 -7.07 -1.89 -21.62
C PHE A 44 -8.16 -1.66 -20.56
N ASN A 45 -8.04 -2.27 -19.39
CA ASN A 45 -8.93 -2.01 -18.26
C ASN A 45 -8.34 -0.92 -17.34
N LEU A 46 -8.88 0.30 -17.45
CA LEU A 46 -8.55 1.46 -16.62
C LEU A 46 -9.67 1.78 -15.62
N GLY A 47 -10.69 0.92 -15.52
CA GLY A 47 -11.84 1.13 -14.64
C GLY A 47 -11.44 1.18 -13.17
N VAL A 48 -12.07 2.10 -12.43
CA VAL A 48 -11.88 2.25 -10.99
C VAL A 48 -13.15 2.78 -10.34
N ILE A 49 -13.48 2.19 -9.19
CA ILE A 49 -14.45 2.69 -8.22
C ILE A 49 -13.75 2.58 -6.86
N LEU A 50 -13.57 3.70 -6.16
CA LEU A 50 -12.95 3.71 -4.84
C LEU A 50 -14.02 3.71 -3.74
N LYS A 51 -13.77 2.93 -2.69
CA LYS A 51 -14.56 2.86 -1.46
C LYS A 51 -13.62 2.75 -0.27
N ASP A 52 -12.77 3.75 -0.15
CA ASP A 52 -11.68 3.77 0.81
C ASP A 52 -12.26 3.87 2.22
N ASN A 53 -11.88 2.92 3.07
CA ASN A 53 -12.25 2.88 4.47
C ASN A 53 -11.37 1.89 5.23
N ILE A 54 -11.15 2.14 6.51
CA ILE A 54 -10.44 1.18 7.36
C ILE A 54 -11.23 -0.13 7.40
N LEU A 55 -10.54 -1.26 7.52
CA LEU A 55 -11.17 -2.58 7.42
C LEU A 55 -12.36 -2.73 8.38
N GLU A 56 -12.27 -2.12 9.56
CA GLU A 56 -13.30 -2.09 10.61
C GLU A 56 -14.65 -1.54 10.12
N ASN A 57 -14.61 -0.64 9.14
CA ASN A 57 -15.75 0.07 8.58
C ASN A 57 -16.07 -0.38 7.14
N GLN A 58 -15.34 -1.36 6.61
CA GLN A 58 -15.64 -1.95 5.31
C GLN A 58 -16.83 -2.92 5.41
N THR A 59 -17.52 -3.11 4.28
CA THR A 59 -18.63 -4.05 4.18
C THR A 59 -18.48 -4.94 2.95
N ALA A 60 -19.19 -6.06 2.90
CA ALA A 60 -19.24 -6.87 1.69
C ALA A 60 -19.75 -6.09 0.46
N ALA A 61 -20.63 -5.10 0.67
CA ALA A 61 -21.13 -4.23 -0.40
C ALA A 61 -20.04 -3.31 -0.95
N THR A 62 -19.23 -2.68 -0.10
CA THR A 62 -18.13 -1.81 -0.56
C THR A 62 -17.05 -2.59 -1.32
N PHE A 63 -16.77 -3.82 -0.91
CA PHE A 63 -15.94 -4.75 -1.69
C PHE A 63 -16.59 -5.07 -3.04
N ALA A 64 -17.87 -5.46 -3.03
CA ALA A 64 -18.60 -5.80 -4.25
C ALA A 64 -18.66 -4.65 -5.26
N GLU A 65 -18.84 -3.40 -4.81
CA GLU A 65 -18.84 -2.21 -5.66
C GLU A 65 -17.44 -1.95 -6.27
N THR A 66 -16.40 -1.96 -5.44
CA THR A 66 -15.00 -1.80 -5.89
C THR A 66 -14.61 -2.86 -6.92
N PHE A 67 -15.07 -4.09 -6.73
CA PHE A 67 -14.76 -5.22 -7.61
C PHE A 67 -15.38 -5.11 -9.01
N GLN A 68 -16.47 -4.35 -9.19
CA GLN A 68 -17.16 -4.27 -10.48
C GLN A 68 -16.22 -3.82 -11.59
N SER A 69 -15.55 -2.69 -11.41
CA SER A 69 -14.71 -2.06 -12.45
C SER A 69 -13.37 -2.76 -12.68
N LYS A 70 -12.91 -3.57 -11.72
CA LYS A 70 -11.61 -4.23 -11.74
C LYS A 70 -11.74 -5.73 -11.82
N ALA A 71 -11.89 -6.41 -10.69
CA ALA A 71 -11.91 -7.86 -10.59
C ALA A 71 -12.96 -8.50 -11.53
N ARG A 72 -14.23 -8.11 -11.41
CA ARG A 72 -15.33 -8.71 -12.19
C ARG A 72 -15.24 -8.34 -13.68
N ALA A 73 -15.02 -7.06 -14.00
CA ALA A 73 -14.82 -6.63 -15.38
C ALA A 73 -13.68 -7.39 -16.06
N THR A 74 -12.53 -7.56 -15.37
CA THR A 74 -11.38 -8.27 -15.93
C THR A 74 -11.65 -9.76 -16.10
N GLN A 75 -12.36 -10.39 -15.15
CA GLN A 75 -12.77 -11.78 -15.28
C GLN A 75 -13.71 -12.00 -16.48
N THR A 76 -14.66 -11.09 -16.69
CA THR A 76 -15.60 -11.14 -17.82
C THR A 76 -14.88 -10.87 -19.15
N LEU A 77 -14.00 -9.86 -19.21
CA LEU A 77 -13.14 -9.57 -20.36
C LEU A 77 -12.25 -10.76 -20.72
N ASP A 78 -11.62 -11.40 -19.73
CA ASP A 78 -10.76 -12.57 -19.95
C ASP A 78 -11.56 -13.71 -20.61
N LYS A 79 -12.70 -14.10 -20.03
CA LYS A 79 -13.56 -15.17 -20.55
C LYS A 79 -14.01 -14.90 -21.99
N LEU A 80 -14.51 -13.70 -22.27
CA LEU A 80 -15.08 -13.37 -23.57
C LEU A 80 -14.01 -13.11 -24.64
N SER A 81 -12.90 -12.46 -24.28
CA SER A 81 -11.81 -12.18 -25.23
C SER A 81 -11.20 -13.45 -25.82
N ARG A 82 -11.11 -14.53 -25.03
CA ARG A 82 -10.66 -15.85 -25.49
C ARG A 82 -11.52 -16.43 -26.62
N GLN A 83 -12.80 -16.08 -26.66
CA GLN A 83 -13.77 -16.60 -27.62
C GLN A 83 -13.99 -15.66 -28.81
N ILE A 84 -13.93 -14.35 -28.56
CA ILE A 84 -14.39 -13.33 -29.50
C ILE A 84 -13.23 -12.60 -30.18
N CYS A 85 -12.05 -12.54 -29.54
CA CYS A 85 -10.92 -11.70 -29.98
C CYS A 85 -9.68 -12.55 -30.33
N PRO A 86 -9.70 -13.33 -31.44
CA PRO A 86 -8.61 -14.25 -31.79
C PRO A 86 -7.31 -13.56 -32.24
N LYS A 87 -7.34 -12.24 -32.46
CA LYS A 87 -6.19 -11.41 -32.87
C LYS A 87 -5.65 -10.53 -31.75
N LEU A 88 -6.12 -10.73 -30.52
CA LEU A 88 -5.71 -9.94 -29.38
C LEU A 88 -4.20 -10.09 -29.12
N ARG A 89 -3.46 -8.98 -29.12
CA ARG A 89 -2.03 -8.91 -28.81
C ARG A 89 -1.74 -8.31 -27.45
N HIS A 90 -2.62 -7.44 -26.94
CA HIS A 90 -2.43 -6.80 -25.64
C HIS A 90 -3.68 -6.94 -24.77
N PHE A 91 -3.52 -7.52 -23.58
CA PHE A 91 -4.55 -7.50 -22.52
C PHE A 91 -3.91 -6.85 -21.30
N VAL A 92 -4.23 -5.59 -21.08
CA VAL A 92 -3.54 -4.73 -20.11
C VAL A 92 -4.53 -4.27 -19.05
N VAL A 93 -4.16 -4.39 -17.78
CA VAL A 93 -4.95 -3.90 -16.65
C VAL A 93 -4.11 -2.95 -15.81
N PHE A 94 -4.69 -1.82 -15.42
CA PHE A 94 -4.01 -0.88 -14.53
C PHE A 94 -4.27 -1.32 -13.08
N SER A 95 -3.26 -1.95 -12.50
CA SER A 95 -3.16 -2.22 -11.07
C SER A 95 -2.63 -0.97 -10.34
N SER A 96 -2.28 -1.11 -9.07
CA SER A 96 -1.76 -0.03 -8.24
C SER A 96 -0.75 -0.54 -7.24
N VAL A 97 0.19 0.32 -6.83
CA VAL A 97 1.08 0.05 -5.69
C VAL A 97 0.31 -0.25 -4.40
N SER A 98 -0.94 0.22 -4.25
CA SER A 98 -1.80 -0.17 -3.12
C SER A 98 -2.06 -1.69 -3.04
N CYS A 99 -1.98 -2.40 -4.18
CA CYS A 99 -2.00 -3.85 -4.23
C CYS A 99 -0.65 -4.45 -3.84
N GLY A 100 0.42 -4.03 -4.52
CA GLY A 100 1.74 -4.63 -4.38
C GLY A 100 2.48 -4.29 -3.08
N ARG A 101 2.16 -3.15 -2.45
CA ARG A 101 2.82 -2.64 -1.23
C ARG A 101 1.86 -2.34 -0.08
N GLY A 102 0.56 -2.40 -0.34
CA GLY A 102 -0.46 -1.99 0.62
C GLY A 102 -0.66 -0.47 0.64
N ASN A 103 -1.89 -0.08 0.93
CA ASN A 103 -2.23 1.29 1.30
C ASN A 103 -3.34 1.25 2.36
N ALA A 104 -3.20 2.10 3.37
CA ALA A 104 -4.19 2.18 4.44
C ALA A 104 -5.57 2.51 3.84
N GLY A 105 -6.60 1.84 4.34
CA GLY A 105 -7.97 2.08 3.88
C GLY A 105 -8.37 1.48 2.54
N GLN A 106 -7.43 0.88 1.83
CA GLN A 106 -7.64 0.40 0.46
C GLN A 106 -7.59 -1.13 0.37
N THR A 107 -8.04 -1.85 1.40
CA THR A 107 -8.05 -3.33 1.41
C THR A 107 -8.90 -3.92 0.27
N ASN A 108 -10.09 -3.35 0.04
CA ASN A 108 -10.96 -3.72 -1.08
C ASN A 108 -10.35 -3.41 -2.45
N TYR A 109 -9.72 -2.24 -2.61
CA TYR A 109 -9.06 -1.82 -3.84
C TYR A 109 -7.81 -2.66 -4.13
N GLY A 110 -6.97 -2.90 -3.12
CA GLY A 110 -5.81 -3.78 -3.19
C GLY A 110 -6.20 -5.19 -3.62
N MET A 111 -7.24 -5.77 -3.00
CA MET A 111 -7.76 -7.09 -3.38
C MET A 111 -8.31 -7.11 -4.82
N ALA A 112 -9.07 -6.09 -5.23
CA ALA A 112 -9.62 -6.01 -6.58
C ALA A 112 -8.52 -5.99 -7.66
N ASN A 113 -7.45 -5.23 -7.40
CA ASN A 113 -6.26 -5.17 -8.26
C ASN A 113 -5.48 -6.49 -8.26
N SER A 114 -5.28 -7.12 -7.10
CA SER A 114 -4.61 -8.41 -6.98
C SER A 114 -5.32 -9.49 -7.79
N ILE A 115 -6.66 -9.52 -7.80
CA ILE A 115 -7.42 -10.46 -8.64
C ILE A 115 -7.11 -10.25 -10.13
N MET A 116 -7.01 -9.00 -10.60
CA MET A 116 -6.66 -8.73 -12.00
C MET A 116 -5.23 -9.20 -12.35
N GLU A 117 -4.29 -9.03 -11.42
CA GLU A 117 -2.92 -9.53 -11.56
C GLU A 117 -2.87 -11.05 -11.70
N ARG A 118 -3.58 -11.79 -10.84
CA ARG A 118 -3.66 -13.27 -10.93
C ARG A 118 -4.28 -13.73 -12.25
N ILE A 119 -5.27 -13.01 -12.77
CA ILE A 119 -5.85 -13.28 -14.10
C ILE A 119 -4.80 -13.07 -15.20
N CYS A 120 -3.98 -12.01 -15.13
CA CYS A 120 -2.93 -11.75 -16.10
C CYS A 120 -1.84 -12.82 -16.06
N GLU A 121 -1.40 -13.24 -14.88
CA GLU A 121 -0.47 -14.38 -14.72
C GLU A 121 -1.04 -15.64 -15.37
N LYS A 122 -2.31 -15.98 -15.08
CA LYS A 122 -2.94 -17.17 -15.64
C LYS A 122 -3.04 -17.13 -17.16
N ARG A 123 -3.37 -15.96 -17.73
CA ARG A 123 -3.38 -15.76 -19.19
C ARG A 123 -2.00 -16.02 -19.80
N VAL A 124 -0.95 -15.46 -19.20
CA VAL A 124 0.43 -15.63 -19.69
C VAL A 124 0.90 -17.09 -19.57
N GLU A 125 0.56 -17.78 -18.48
CA GLU A 125 0.82 -19.22 -18.30
C GLU A 125 0.19 -20.05 -19.44
N GLU A 126 -0.99 -19.64 -19.91
CA GLU A 126 -1.72 -20.29 -21.01
C GLU A 126 -1.32 -19.78 -22.40
N GLY A 127 -0.25 -18.97 -22.51
CA GLY A 127 0.26 -18.43 -23.77
C GLY A 127 -0.58 -17.30 -24.37
N LEU A 128 -1.50 -16.71 -23.59
CA LEU A 128 -2.32 -15.56 -23.97
C LEU A 128 -1.67 -14.24 -23.49
N PRO A 129 -1.94 -13.10 -24.16
CA PRO A 129 -1.42 -11.83 -23.68
C PRO A 129 -2.05 -11.48 -22.33
N GLY A 130 -1.24 -10.97 -21.40
CA GLY A 130 -1.66 -10.51 -20.08
C GLY A 130 -0.59 -9.63 -19.44
N LEU A 131 -0.96 -8.43 -18.99
CA LEU A 131 -0.08 -7.47 -18.34
C LEU A 131 -0.84 -6.67 -17.29
N ALA A 132 -0.40 -6.74 -16.04
CA ALA A 132 -0.86 -5.88 -14.96
C ALA A 132 0.24 -4.88 -14.57
N ILE A 133 -0.10 -3.59 -14.55
CA ILE A 133 0.87 -2.53 -14.23
C ILE A 133 0.49 -1.91 -12.87
N GLN A 134 1.33 -2.10 -11.86
CA GLN A 134 1.19 -1.49 -10.55
C GLN A 134 1.72 -0.05 -10.56
N TRP A 135 0.83 0.89 -10.89
CA TRP A 135 1.14 2.32 -10.89
C TRP A 135 1.18 2.91 -9.48
N GLY A 136 2.17 3.78 -9.23
CA GLY A 136 2.19 4.73 -8.11
C GLY A 136 1.17 5.85 -8.28
N ALA A 137 1.30 6.92 -7.50
CA ALA A 137 0.51 8.13 -7.72
C ALA A 137 0.76 8.68 -9.14
N VAL A 138 -0.31 8.91 -9.92
CA VAL A 138 -0.22 9.47 -11.29
C VAL A 138 -0.59 10.95 -11.22
N GLY A 139 0.29 11.81 -11.74
CA GLY A 139 0.07 13.26 -11.83
C GLY A 139 -0.60 13.71 -13.13
N ASP A 140 -0.74 15.02 -13.29
CA ASP A 140 -1.31 15.74 -14.45
C ASP A 140 -2.80 15.49 -14.77
N VAL A 141 -3.31 14.26 -14.62
CA VAL A 141 -4.71 13.86 -14.87
C VAL A 141 -5.14 12.71 -13.95
N GLY A 142 -6.45 12.49 -13.87
CA GLY A 142 -7.04 11.34 -13.17
C GLY A 142 -7.24 11.61 -11.68
N LEU A 143 -7.63 10.57 -10.94
CA LEU A 143 -8.13 10.69 -9.57
C LEU A 143 -7.22 11.49 -8.64
N VAL A 144 -5.91 11.28 -8.72
CA VAL A 144 -4.93 11.96 -7.83
C VAL A 144 -4.75 13.42 -8.21
N ALA A 145 -4.75 13.75 -9.50
CA ALA A 145 -4.68 15.14 -9.97
C ALA A 145 -5.97 15.91 -9.66
N ASP A 146 -7.12 15.24 -9.73
CA ASP A 146 -8.43 15.85 -9.40
C ASP A 146 -8.57 16.15 -7.89
N MET A 147 -7.79 15.47 -7.04
CA MET A 147 -7.72 15.70 -5.59
C MET A 147 -6.75 16.82 -5.20
N GLN A 148 -6.02 17.42 -6.15
CA GLN A 148 -4.98 18.39 -5.87
C GLN A 148 -5.52 19.83 -5.71
N GLU A 149 -5.21 20.47 -4.57
CA GLU A 149 -5.26 21.94 -4.45
C GLU A 149 -3.99 22.57 -5.06
N GLU A 150 -4.11 23.77 -5.64
CA GLU A 150 -3.01 24.45 -6.34
C GLU A 150 -1.69 24.48 -5.53
N ASN A 151 -0.61 24.01 -6.14
CA ASN A 151 0.79 24.07 -5.68
C ASN A 151 1.24 23.19 -4.50
N LYS A 152 0.53 22.11 -4.13
CA LYS A 152 1.03 21.13 -3.15
C LYS A 152 1.44 19.81 -3.81
N GLU A 153 2.67 19.37 -3.51
CA GLU A 153 3.16 18.03 -3.87
C GLU A 153 2.49 17.01 -2.91
N LEU A 154 1.66 16.12 -3.46
CA LEU A 154 0.98 15.09 -2.70
C LEU A 154 1.84 13.83 -2.65
N ILE A 155 2.21 13.42 -1.44
CA ILE A 155 2.86 12.13 -1.19
C ILE A 155 1.77 11.13 -0.79
N ILE A 156 1.50 10.13 -1.63
CA ILE A 156 0.49 9.09 -1.38
C ILE A 156 1.21 7.76 -1.23
N GLY A 157 1.09 7.13 -0.05
CA GLY A 157 1.69 5.82 0.21
C GLY A 157 3.21 5.77 -0.03
N GLY A 158 3.93 6.87 0.27
CA GLY A 158 5.38 6.98 0.05
C GLY A 158 5.79 7.21 -1.42
N THR A 159 4.83 7.50 -2.31
CA THR A 159 5.09 7.81 -3.72
C THR A 159 4.79 9.26 -4.06
N LEU A 160 5.62 9.84 -4.92
CA LEU A 160 5.37 11.11 -5.59
C LEU A 160 4.53 10.90 -6.84
N GLN A 161 3.84 11.96 -7.27
CA GLN A 161 3.09 11.96 -8.50
C GLN A 161 4.00 11.78 -9.72
N GLN A 162 3.89 10.63 -10.38
CA GLN A 162 4.56 10.35 -11.64
C GLN A 162 3.86 11.11 -12.77
N ARG A 163 4.59 11.97 -13.48
CA ARG A 163 4.07 12.72 -14.64
C ARG A 163 3.61 11.79 -15.75
N ILE A 164 2.59 12.19 -16.51
CA ILE A 164 2.03 11.39 -17.61
C ILE A 164 3.05 11.09 -18.70
N SER A 165 3.97 12.03 -18.99
CA SER A 165 5.08 11.77 -19.92
C SER A 165 5.98 10.62 -19.44
N SER A 166 6.24 10.52 -18.13
CA SER A 166 6.97 9.40 -17.55
C SER A 166 6.14 8.12 -17.60
N CYS A 167 4.85 8.15 -17.25
CA CYS A 167 3.98 6.98 -17.34
C CYS A 167 3.90 6.41 -18.76
N LEU A 168 3.78 7.25 -19.79
CA LEU A 168 3.72 6.82 -21.19
C LEU A 168 5.05 6.20 -21.64
N ASN A 169 6.19 6.78 -21.23
CA ASN A 169 7.51 6.20 -21.52
C ASN A 169 7.70 4.82 -20.89
N GLU A 170 7.20 4.60 -19.66
CA GLU A 170 7.25 3.28 -19.03
C GLU A 170 6.26 2.30 -19.65
N LEU A 171 5.07 2.77 -20.05
CA LEU A 171 4.08 1.94 -20.75
C LEU A 171 4.65 1.35 -22.04
N ASP A 172 5.36 2.15 -22.84
CA ASP A 172 6.01 1.67 -24.07
C ASP A 172 6.99 0.51 -23.80
N LYS A 173 7.74 0.58 -22.70
CA LYS A 173 8.65 -0.51 -22.30
C LYS A 173 7.87 -1.73 -21.81
N PHE A 174 6.86 -1.51 -20.97
CA PHE A 174 6.07 -2.59 -20.37
C PHE A 174 5.27 -3.40 -21.40
N LEU A 175 4.78 -2.75 -22.47
CA LEU A 175 4.06 -3.44 -23.55
C LEU A 175 4.95 -4.42 -24.35
N ILE A 176 6.27 -4.28 -24.26
CA ILE A 176 7.24 -5.13 -24.96
C ILE A 176 7.80 -6.21 -24.03
N TYR A 177 7.81 -5.98 -22.71
CA TYR A 177 8.31 -6.95 -21.74
C TYR A 177 7.35 -8.14 -21.57
N GLY A 178 7.90 -9.36 -21.60
CA GLY A 178 7.16 -10.61 -21.38
C GLY A 178 6.88 -10.93 -19.90
N ARG A 179 6.73 -9.91 -19.03
CA ARG A 179 6.42 -10.09 -17.60
C ARG A 179 4.93 -9.82 -17.36
N PRO A 180 4.19 -10.74 -16.72
CA PRO A 180 2.75 -10.57 -16.51
C PRO A 180 2.43 -9.43 -15.53
N ILE A 181 3.37 -9.08 -14.64
CA ILE A 181 3.21 -8.02 -13.65
C ILE A 181 4.47 -7.17 -13.62
N VAL A 182 4.27 -5.85 -13.65
CA VAL A 182 5.31 -4.83 -13.57
C VAL A 182 4.85 -3.69 -12.66
N SER A 183 5.78 -2.89 -12.14
CA SER A 183 5.47 -1.73 -11.29
C SER A 183 6.24 -0.51 -11.75
N SER A 184 5.61 0.66 -11.67
CA SER A 184 6.24 1.96 -11.90
C SER A 184 5.69 2.96 -10.89
N MET A 185 6.61 3.64 -10.20
CA MET A 185 6.29 4.69 -9.24
C MET A 185 7.51 5.61 -9.09
N VAL A 186 7.26 6.84 -8.63
CA VAL A 186 8.33 7.74 -8.18
C VAL A 186 8.36 7.65 -6.66
N VAL A 187 9.48 7.22 -6.10
CA VAL A 187 9.63 7.09 -4.65
C VAL A 187 9.86 8.47 -4.05
N ALA A 188 9.13 8.83 -2.99
CA ALA A 188 9.43 10.03 -2.22
C ALA A 188 10.72 9.79 -1.43
N GLU A 189 11.75 10.61 -1.65
CA GLU A 189 12.98 10.51 -0.87
C GLU A 189 12.72 10.87 0.58
N LYS A 190 13.17 10.01 1.51
CA LYS A 190 13.27 10.35 2.92
C LYS A 190 14.28 11.49 3.04
N LYS A 191 13.84 12.71 3.35
CA LYS A 191 14.75 13.78 3.76
C LYS A 191 15.33 13.43 5.13
N ALA A 192 16.32 12.55 5.15
CA ALA A 192 17.16 12.32 6.32
C ALA A 192 17.91 13.64 6.60
N GLY A 193 17.37 14.44 7.51
CA GLY A 193 18.02 15.67 7.97
C GLY A 193 17.47 16.99 7.45
N SER A 194 16.24 17.07 6.89
CA SER A 194 15.63 18.41 6.77
C SER A 194 15.04 18.85 8.10
N SER A 195 15.88 19.52 8.88
CA SER A 195 15.49 20.58 9.81
C SER A 195 14.86 21.79 9.09
N GLY A 196 14.04 21.52 8.06
CA GLY A 196 13.45 22.49 7.15
C GLY A 196 11.99 22.74 7.49
N LEU A 197 11.77 23.57 8.51
CA LEU A 197 10.64 24.46 8.72
C LEU A 197 9.16 23.96 8.67
N SER A 198 8.82 22.73 8.32
CA SER A 198 7.45 22.23 8.56
C SER A 198 7.40 21.60 9.94
N SER A 199 6.92 22.36 10.92
CA SER A 199 6.72 21.84 12.27
C SER A 199 5.83 20.58 12.24
N LEU A 200 6.00 19.66 13.20
CA LEU A 200 5.11 18.51 13.41
C LEU A 200 3.63 18.94 13.34
N VAL A 201 3.36 20.12 13.90
CA VAL A 201 2.08 20.80 13.91
C VAL A 201 1.59 21.17 12.52
N GLU A 202 2.43 21.75 11.67
CA GLU A 202 2.06 22.06 10.28
C GLU A 202 1.76 20.81 9.46
N THR A 203 2.50 19.72 9.70
CA THR A 203 2.26 18.46 8.98
C THR A 203 0.90 17.88 9.35
N VAL A 204 0.58 17.79 10.64
CA VAL A 204 -0.74 17.34 11.10
C VAL A 204 -1.84 18.31 10.68
N ALA A 205 -1.59 19.63 10.72
CA ALA A 205 -2.56 20.63 10.26
C ALA A 205 -2.85 20.50 8.76
N ASN A 206 -1.86 20.18 7.95
CA ASN A 206 -2.04 19.93 6.51
C ASN A 206 -2.91 18.69 6.25
N ILE A 207 -2.74 17.60 7.01
CA ILE A 207 -3.59 16.40 6.88
C ILE A 207 -5.05 16.72 7.25
N LEU A 208 -5.26 17.62 8.21
CA LEU A 208 -6.60 18.07 8.63
C LEU A 208 -7.19 19.18 7.76
N ASP A 209 -6.50 19.59 6.69
CA ASP A 209 -6.86 20.74 5.86
C ASP A 209 -7.06 22.05 6.65
N ILE A 210 -6.26 22.23 7.71
CA ILE A 210 -6.29 23.42 8.57
C ILE A 210 -5.21 24.40 8.12
N LYS A 211 -5.63 25.47 7.44
CA LYS A 211 -4.73 26.50 6.88
C LYS A 211 -4.09 27.39 7.96
N ASP A 212 -4.81 27.69 9.04
CA ASP A 212 -4.34 28.51 10.17
C ASP A 212 -4.54 27.81 11.52
N TRP A 213 -3.66 26.86 11.83
CA TRP A 213 -3.71 26.13 13.11
C TRP A 213 -3.52 27.04 14.34
N LYS A 214 -2.94 28.23 14.16
CA LYS A 214 -2.74 29.24 15.22
C LYS A 214 -4.04 29.87 15.70
N VAL A 215 -5.10 29.86 14.88
CA VAL A 215 -6.42 30.39 15.23
C VAL A 215 -7.25 29.38 16.02
N ILE A 216 -6.87 28.09 15.95
CA ILE A 216 -7.56 27.00 16.64
C ILE A 216 -7.05 26.92 18.08
N SER A 217 -7.97 26.61 19.00
CA SER A 217 -7.65 26.32 20.39
C SER A 217 -6.62 25.19 20.47
N GLN A 218 -5.44 25.50 21.03
CA GLN A 218 -4.30 24.58 21.13
C GLN A 218 -4.59 23.34 21.99
N ASN A 219 -5.66 23.38 22.80
CA ASN A 219 -6.05 22.31 23.73
C ASN A 219 -7.24 21.48 23.24
N THR A 220 -7.80 21.80 22.07
CA THR A 220 -8.87 21.01 21.47
C THR A 220 -8.31 19.68 20.96
N TYR A 221 -8.99 18.58 21.26
CA TYR A 221 -8.58 17.26 20.79
C TYR A 221 -8.74 17.19 19.28
N LEU A 222 -7.80 16.53 18.58
CA LEU A 222 -7.91 16.40 17.12
C LEU A 222 -9.22 15.71 16.72
N ALA A 223 -9.72 14.75 17.52
CA ALA A 223 -11.03 14.12 17.30
C ALA A 223 -12.22 15.12 17.30
N GLU A 224 -12.12 16.23 18.03
CA GLU A 224 -13.13 17.30 18.04
C GLU A 224 -12.97 18.26 16.84
N LEU A 225 -11.82 18.23 16.16
CA LEU A 225 -11.53 18.98 14.94
C LEU A 225 -11.95 18.22 13.67
N GLY A 226 -12.65 17.10 13.80
CA GLY A 226 -13.17 16.34 12.66
C GLY A 226 -12.22 15.30 12.09
N VAL A 227 -11.17 14.89 12.82
CA VAL A 227 -10.36 13.74 12.42
C VAL A 227 -11.24 12.51 12.34
N ASP A 228 -11.34 11.94 11.15
CA ASP A 228 -12.00 10.65 10.94
C ASP A 228 -11.00 9.48 11.07
N SER A 229 -11.50 8.27 10.86
CA SER A 229 -10.68 7.07 10.90
C SER A 229 -9.57 7.03 9.84
N MET A 230 -9.75 7.67 8.68
CA MET A 230 -8.74 7.74 7.62
C MET A 230 -7.62 8.72 7.96
N MET A 231 -7.99 9.95 8.31
CA MET A 231 -7.05 10.98 8.73
C MET A 231 -6.22 10.53 9.93
N THR A 232 -6.81 9.77 10.87
CA THR A 232 -6.06 9.21 12.00
C THR A 232 -4.92 8.29 11.52
N VAL A 233 -5.17 7.45 10.51
CA VAL A 233 -4.15 6.54 9.97
C VAL A 233 -3.12 7.30 9.15
N GLU A 234 -3.53 8.31 8.40
CA GLU A 234 -2.61 9.17 7.65
C GLU A 234 -1.68 9.96 8.59
N ILE A 235 -2.21 10.54 9.67
CA ILE A 235 -1.43 11.17 10.73
C ILE A 235 -0.45 10.15 11.31
N LYS A 236 -0.92 8.95 11.66
CA LYS A 236 -0.07 7.88 12.20
C LYS A 236 1.11 7.59 11.28
N GLN A 237 0.85 7.26 10.02
CA GLN A 237 1.88 6.91 9.04
C GLN A 237 2.84 8.06 8.79
N THR A 238 2.35 9.30 8.75
CA THR A 238 3.18 10.48 8.53
C THR A 238 4.09 10.75 9.73
N LEU A 239 3.57 10.61 10.95
CA LEU A 239 4.35 10.75 12.18
C LEU A 239 5.46 9.69 12.29
N GLU A 240 5.13 8.44 11.96
CA GLU A 240 6.09 7.33 11.95
C GLU A 240 7.15 7.53 10.85
N ARG A 241 6.73 7.91 9.64
CA ARG A 241 7.63 8.07 8.48
C ARG A 241 8.59 9.25 8.60
N ASP A 242 8.05 10.43 8.97
CA ASP A 242 8.77 11.70 8.83
C ASP A 242 9.41 12.16 10.15
N PHE A 243 8.90 11.70 11.30
CA PHE A 243 9.34 12.15 12.62
C PHE A 243 9.77 11.03 13.57
N ASP A 244 9.68 9.76 13.15
CA ASP A 244 9.98 8.57 13.98
C ASP A 244 9.15 8.54 15.28
N ILE A 245 7.92 9.07 15.23
CA ILE A 245 6.98 9.13 16.36
C ILE A 245 5.92 8.05 16.20
N PHE A 246 5.91 7.09 17.12
CA PHE A 246 4.98 5.98 17.14
C PHE A 246 3.85 6.24 18.14
N LEU A 247 2.63 6.39 17.63
CA LEU A 247 1.42 6.61 18.45
C LEU A 247 0.31 5.64 18.03
N THR A 248 -0.49 5.25 19.01
CA THR A 248 -1.72 4.49 18.75
C THR A 248 -2.81 5.38 18.17
N THR A 249 -3.77 4.79 17.45
CA THR A 249 -4.97 5.46 16.92
C THR A 249 -5.71 6.25 18.02
N GLN A 250 -5.77 5.70 19.24
CA GLN A 250 -6.41 6.35 20.38
C GLN A 250 -5.60 7.55 20.90
N GLU A 251 -4.28 7.43 20.96
CA GLU A 251 -3.40 8.54 21.32
C GLU A 251 -3.51 9.67 20.30
N ILE A 252 -3.56 9.34 19.00
CA ILE A 252 -3.72 10.33 17.92
C ILE A 252 -5.04 11.08 18.03
N ARG A 253 -6.15 10.38 18.28
CA ARG A 253 -7.45 11.03 18.49
C ARG A 253 -7.46 11.98 19.69
N ASN A 254 -6.66 11.65 20.71
CA ASN A 254 -6.48 12.45 21.93
C ASN A 254 -5.28 13.42 21.87
N LEU A 255 -4.66 13.58 20.70
CA LEU A 255 -3.65 14.61 20.48
C LEU A 255 -4.30 16.00 20.48
N THR A 256 -3.49 16.99 20.78
CA THR A 256 -3.84 18.42 20.65
C THR A 256 -2.66 19.13 20.01
N PHE A 257 -2.88 20.30 19.42
CA PHE A 257 -1.76 21.09 18.86
C PHE A 257 -0.75 21.50 19.94
N ALA A 258 -1.17 21.67 21.20
CA ALA A 258 -0.26 21.86 22.33
C ALA A 258 0.65 20.64 22.58
N LYS A 259 0.11 19.42 22.53
CA LYS A 259 0.91 18.18 22.68
C LYS A 259 1.88 18.00 21.51
N LEU A 260 1.45 18.29 20.28
CA LEU A 260 2.30 18.26 19.09
C LEU A 260 3.47 19.27 19.19
N ASN A 261 3.19 20.49 19.66
CA ASN A 261 4.24 21.48 19.94
C ASN A 261 5.24 20.99 20.99
N LYS A 262 4.76 20.32 22.05
CA LYS A 262 5.64 19.74 23.08
C LYS A 262 6.55 18.64 22.49
N LEU A 263 5.99 17.71 21.71
CA LEU A 263 6.76 16.65 21.04
C LEU A 263 7.81 17.21 20.07
N THR A 264 7.50 18.33 19.42
CA THR A 264 8.46 19.05 18.57
C THR A 264 9.66 19.54 19.39
N ASN A 265 9.42 20.14 20.56
CA ASN A 265 10.47 20.68 21.42
C ASN A 265 11.32 19.59 22.11
N ASP A 266 10.69 18.47 22.50
CA ASP A 266 11.39 17.34 23.13
C ASP A 266 12.35 16.64 22.14
N ASN A 267 11.97 16.53 20.86
CA ASN A 267 12.83 15.98 19.78
C ASN A 267 13.99 16.91 19.37
N VAL A 268 13.85 18.22 19.53
CA VAL A 268 14.97 19.17 19.32
C VAL A 268 15.99 19.07 20.47
N SER A 269 15.52 18.75 21.68
CA SER A 269 16.35 18.65 22.89
C SER A 269 17.20 17.37 22.92
N SER A 270 16.69 16.26 22.39
CA SER A 270 17.44 14.99 22.27
C SER A 270 18.53 15.04 21.20
N ASN A 271 18.32 15.79 20.10
CA ASN A 271 19.33 15.97 19.04
C ASN A 271 20.45 16.97 19.40
N ALA A 272 20.23 17.88 20.36
CA ALA A 272 21.28 18.80 20.81
C ALA A 272 22.37 18.11 21.65
N ASN A 273 22.05 17.00 22.32
CA ASN A 273 23.00 16.29 23.19
C ASN A 273 23.91 15.28 22.47
N ALA A 274 23.75 15.09 21.15
CA ALA A 274 24.60 14.21 20.35
C ALA A 274 25.82 14.92 19.73
N ASN A 275 25.90 16.26 19.77
CA ASN A 275 26.96 17.04 19.12
C ASN A 275 27.60 18.09 20.04
N GLY A 276 28.13 17.67 21.19
CA GLY A 276 28.85 18.58 22.07
C GLY A 276 29.77 17.91 23.10
N ASN A 277 30.97 17.50 22.68
CA ASN A 277 32.21 17.80 23.42
C ASN A 277 33.46 17.26 22.70
N ALA A 278 34.15 18.15 22.00
CA ALA A 278 35.58 18.03 21.73
C ALA A 278 36.27 19.27 22.32
N ASN A 279 36.96 19.11 23.45
CA ASN A 279 38.30 19.69 23.68
C ASN A 279 38.85 19.36 25.09
N VAL A 280 39.80 18.42 25.09
CA VAL A 280 41.16 18.45 25.66
C VAL A 280 41.42 19.32 26.92
N ASN A 281 41.74 18.66 28.05
CA ASN A 281 43.03 18.80 28.74
C ASN A 281 43.21 17.75 29.87
N GLY A 282 44.42 17.19 29.96
CA GLY A 282 44.71 15.96 30.71
C GLY A 282 45.23 16.12 32.14
N ASN A 283 45.31 15.00 32.86
CA ASN A 283 46.53 14.53 33.51
C ASN A 283 46.33 13.11 34.08
N ALA A 284 47.44 12.37 34.12
CA ALA A 284 47.56 10.98 34.55
C ALA A 284 47.13 10.73 36.01
N ASN A 285 46.56 9.55 36.28
CA ASN A 285 47.11 8.62 37.27
C ASN A 285 46.45 7.22 37.21
N VAL A 286 47.33 6.26 37.45
CA VAL A 286 47.20 4.80 37.45
C VAL A 286 46.36 4.30 38.63
N SER A 287 45.47 3.33 38.40
CA SER A 287 45.33 2.12 39.23
C SER A 287 44.31 1.15 38.65
N ASP A 288 44.75 -0.10 38.60
CA ASP A 288 44.06 -1.32 38.17
C ASP A 288 42.70 -1.53 38.82
N ASP A 289 41.71 -2.02 38.07
CA ASP A 289 41.08 -3.29 38.46
C ASP A 289 40.39 -3.99 37.28
N ASN A 290 40.55 -5.31 37.26
CA ASN A 290 40.05 -6.21 36.24
C ASN A 290 38.54 -6.45 36.41
N THR A 291 37.76 -6.26 35.35
CA THR A 291 36.51 -7.02 35.18
C THR A 291 36.21 -7.25 33.71
N LEU A 292 36.43 -8.50 33.31
CA LEU A 292 36.11 -9.08 32.02
C LEU A 292 34.59 -9.04 31.82
N ASN A 293 34.08 -8.31 30.83
CA ASN A 293 32.76 -8.59 30.28
C ASN A 293 32.66 -8.21 28.80
N ASN A 294 32.18 -9.18 28.03
CA ASN A 294 32.17 -9.26 26.58
C ASN A 294 31.45 -8.09 25.90
N LYS A 295 32.16 -7.30 25.09
CA LYS A 295 31.57 -6.42 24.08
C LYS A 295 31.37 -7.20 22.78
N LYS A 296 30.11 -7.46 22.40
CA LYS A 296 29.73 -7.80 21.03
C LYS A 296 29.97 -6.58 20.11
N PRO A 297 30.33 -6.80 18.83
CA PRO A 297 30.69 -5.73 17.92
C PRO A 297 29.46 -4.97 17.41
N ASN A 298 29.62 -3.65 17.26
CA ASN A 298 28.69 -2.73 16.61
C ASN A 298 28.36 -3.23 15.19
N VAL A 299 27.09 -3.58 14.94
CA VAL A 299 26.54 -3.72 13.60
C VAL A 299 25.78 -2.44 13.29
N VAL A 300 26.18 -1.78 12.21
CA VAL A 300 25.51 -0.62 11.63
C VAL A 300 24.13 -1.07 11.17
N GLU A 301 23.08 -0.67 11.90
CA GLU A 301 21.73 -1.16 11.70
C GLU A 301 21.11 -0.66 10.38
N THR A 302 20.56 -1.64 9.67
CA THR A 302 19.94 -1.60 8.35
C THR A 302 18.58 -0.90 8.40
N ASN A 303 18.58 0.44 8.45
CA ASN A 303 17.38 1.28 8.52
C ASN A 303 16.36 1.15 7.35
N ALA A 304 16.68 0.39 6.30
CA ALA A 304 15.78 0.19 5.16
C ALA A 304 14.71 -0.89 5.40
N ILE A 305 15.03 -1.91 6.20
CA ILE A 305 14.12 -3.04 6.46
C ILE A 305 13.05 -2.64 7.50
N ASN A 306 13.44 -1.85 8.52
CA ASN A 306 12.50 -1.29 9.50
C ASN A 306 11.45 -0.35 8.89
N LEU A 307 11.66 0.16 7.66
CA LEU A 307 10.71 1.04 6.97
C LEU A 307 9.61 0.26 6.23
N LEU A 308 9.87 -1.01 5.91
CA LEU A 308 8.88 -1.94 5.35
C LEU A 308 8.10 -2.67 6.45
N ILE A 309 8.68 -2.77 7.64
CA ILE A 309 8.12 -3.45 8.81
C ILE A 309 7.36 -2.41 9.65
N GLY A 310 6.03 -2.43 9.60
CA GLY A 310 5.25 -1.78 10.65
C GLY A 310 5.65 -2.38 11.99
N ILE A 311 6.22 -1.57 12.89
CA ILE A 311 6.85 -2.04 14.13
C ILE A 311 5.83 -2.80 15.00
N VAL A 312 5.98 -4.13 14.96
CA VAL A 312 5.53 -5.18 15.86
C VAL A 312 5.56 -4.66 17.32
N LYS A 313 4.41 -4.62 17.99
CA LYS A 313 4.33 -4.31 19.43
C LYS A 313 4.85 -5.49 20.24
N ASP A 314 5.19 -5.30 21.52
CA ASP A 314 5.63 -6.41 22.40
C ASP A 314 4.64 -7.60 22.50
N LYS A 315 3.37 -7.41 22.13
CA LYS A 315 2.35 -8.48 22.05
C LYS A 315 2.36 -9.27 20.75
N ASP A 316 3.13 -8.82 19.76
CA ASP A 316 3.32 -9.45 18.45
C ASP A 316 4.55 -10.37 18.43
N PHE A 317 5.26 -10.54 19.56
CA PHE A 317 6.28 -11.59 19.74
C PHE A 317 5.64 -12.85 20.28
N ILE A 318 5.03 -13.64 19.41
CA ILE A 318 4.55 -14.98 19.78
C ILE A 318 5.59 -15.99 19.25
N LEU A 319 6.12 -16.82 20.15
CA LEU A 319 7.12 -17.83 19.79
C LEU A 319 6.52 -19.06 19.06
N GLU A 320 5.20 -19.19 19.06
CA GLU A 320 4.51 -20.28 18.36
C GLU A 320 4.22 -19.88 16.91
N SER A 321 4.76 -20.67 15.98
CA SER A 321 4.58 -20.48 14.54
C SER A 321 3.16 -20.76 14.05
N CYS A 322 2.39 -21.55 14.80
CA CYS A 322 1.00 -21.87 14.50
C CYS A 322 0.12 -21.64 15.72
N LEU A 323 -0.79 -20.66 15.64
CA LEU A 323 -1.73 -20.34 16.71
C LEU A 323 -3.15 -20.80 16.34
N ASN A 324 -3.76 -21.57 17.23
CA ASN A 324 -5.17 -21.92 17.15
C ASN A 324 -6.00 -20.89 17.93
N LEU A 325 -6.83 -20.11 17.25
CA LEU A 325 -7.72 -19.14 17.91
C LEU A 325 -9.16 -19.67 17.96
N SER A 326 -9.85 -19.36 19.06
CA SER A 326 -11.24 -19.75 19.26
C SER A 326 -12.17 -18.97 18.35
N THR A 327 -12.61 -19.60 17.26
CA THR A 327 -13.63 -19.08 16.34
C THR A 327 -15.04 -19.50 16.74
N LYS A 328 -16.07 -19.11 15.98
CA LYS A 328 -17.47 -19.51 16.21
C LYS A 328 -17.75 -21.02 16.02
N LYS A 329 -16.70 -21.84 15.79
CA LYS A 329 -16.67 -23.31 15.69
C LYS A 329 -18.04 -23.94 15.35
N GLN A 330 -18.32 -24.10 14.06
CA GLN A 330 -19.31 -25.08 13.61
C GLN A 330 -18.67 -26.48 13.58
N GLU A 331 -19.46 -27.51 13.88
CA GLU A 331 -19.09 -28.91 13.62
C GLU A 331 -18.92 -29.10 12.10
N SER A 332 -17.70 -28.86 11.63
CA SER A 332 -17.33 -29.02 10.23
C SER A 332 -15.90 -29.55 10.16
N THR A 333 -15.62 -30.36 9.14
CA THR A 333 -14.27 -30.84 8.83
C THR A 333 -13.39 -29.78 8.13
N THR A 334 -13.92 -28.58 7.90
CA THR A 334 -13.20 -27.50 7.22
C THR A 334 -12.36 -26.72 8.22
N GLU A 335 -11.04 -26.76 8.04
CA GLU A 335 -10.08 -25.91 8.72
C GLU A 335 -9.68 -24.76 7.81
N VAL A 336 -9.60 -23.56 8.37
CA VAL A 336 -9.16 -22.35 7.68
C VAL A 336 -7.75 -22.05 8.13
N PHE A 337 -6.81 -22.02 7.19
CA PHE A 337 -5.44 -21.61 7.46
C PHE A 337 -5.24 -20.17 6.99
N LEU A 338 -4.87 -19.27 7.90
CA LEU A 338 -4.63 -17.86 7.57
C LEU A 338 -3.13 -17.57 7.57
N ILE A 339 -2.67 -17.07 6.43
CA ILE A 339 -1.28 -16.69 6.19
C ILE A 339 -1.20 -15.16 6.27
N PRO A 340 -0.43 -14.59 7.21
CA PRO A 340 -0.25 -13.15 7.30
C PRO A 340 0.57 -12.64 6.11
N GLY A 341 0.46 -11.34 5.83
CA GLY A 341 1.35 -10.67 4.88
C GLY A 341 2.80 -10.64 5.37
N ILE A 342 3.66 -9.88 4.70
CA ILE A 342 5.11 -9.81 4.96
C ILE A 342 5.48 -9.48 6.41
N ASP A 343 4.59 -8.78 7.13
CA ASP A 343 4.79 -8.43 8.54
C ASP A 343 4.70 -9.65 9.49
N GLY A 344 4.22 -10.80 9.01
CA GLY A 344 4.20 -12.06 9.77
C GLY A 344 3.29 -12.10 11.02
N SER A 345 2.64 -10.97 11.34
CA SER A 345 1.80 -10.87 12.53
C SER A 345 0.37 -11.37 12.30
N ALA A 346 -0.07 -12.33 13.13
CA ALA A 346 -1.44 -12.82 13.13
C ALA A 346 -2.45 -11.79 13.67
N THR A 347 -1.97 -10.72 14.34
CA THR A 347 -2.86 -9.73 14.96
C THR A 347 -3.67 -8.93 13.95
N ILE A 348 -3.24 -8.87 12.67
CA ILE A 348 -4.01 -8.28 11.57
C ILE A 348 -5.38 -8.93 11.39
N PHE A 349 -5.51 -10.21 11.77
CA PHE A 349 -6.76 -10.96 11.64
C PHE A 349 -7.65 -10.91 12.87
N ASN A 350 -7.24 -10.26 13.96
CA ASN A 350 -8.01 -10.20 15.20
C ASN A 350 -9.44 -9.69 15.00
N TYR A 351 -9.62 -8.76 14.07
CA TYR A 351 -10.94 -8.24 13.70
C TYR A 351 -11.80 -9.25 12.93
N LEU A 352 -11.18 -10.18 12.20
CA LEU A 352 -11.88 -11.20 11.41
C LEU A 352 -12.23 -12.44 12.23
N ILE A 353 -11.44 -12.80 13.26
CA ILE A 353 -11.63 -14.01 14.08
C ILE A 353 -13.09 -14.19 14.56
N PRO A 354 -13.76 -13.16 15.15
CA PRO A 354 -15.14 -13.32 15.62
C PRO A 354 -16.15 -13.60 14.52
N ASN A 355 -15.79 -13.37 13.26
CA ASN A 355 -16.64 -13.54 12.09
C ASN A 355 -16.37 -14.87 11.35
N ILE A 356 -15.28 -15.58 11.68
CA ILE A 356 -14.97 -16.86 11.07
C ILE A 356 -15.78 -17.98 11.76
N LYS A 357 -16.46 -18.79 10.95
CA LYS A 357 -17.33 -19.89 11.42
C LYS A 357 -16.59 -21.21 11.61
N PHE A 358 -15.45 -21.36 10.97
CA PHE A 358 -14.67 -22.60 10.88
C PHE A 358 -13.51 -22.60 11.87
N SER A 359 -13.00 -23.77 12.23
CA SER A 359 -11.74 -23.86 12.99
C SER A 359 -10.65 -23.12 12.21
N THR A 360 -9.88 -22.25 12.85
CA THR A 360 -8.90 -21.42 12.16
C THR A 360 -7.54 -21.47 12.84
N THR A 361 -6.54 -21.80 12.03
CA THR A 361 -5.14 -21.84 12.39
C THR A 361 -4.44 -20.68 11.71
N PHE A 362 -3.58 -19.99 12.45
CA PHE A 362 -2.85 -18.83 11.97
C PHE A 362 -1.38 -19.18 11.90
N LEU A 363 -0.76 -18.91 10.75
CA LEU A 363 0.68 -18.85 10.69
C LEU A 363 1.12 -17.53 11.35
N HIS A 364 2.05 -17.61 12.27
CA HIS A 364 2.74 -16.45 12.80
C HIS A 364 4.23 -16.66 12.56
N TYR A 365 4.89 -15.64 12.03
CA TYR A 365 6.34 -15.64 11.92
C TYR A 365 6.84 -14.27 12.32
N THR A 366 7.76 -14.23 13.28
CA THR A 366 8.46 -12.99 13.61
C THR A 366 9.73 -12.93 12.78
N THR A 367 10.23 -11.73 12.50
CA THR A 367 11.54 -11.55 11.85
C THR A 367 12.71 -12.05 12.72
N ILE A 368 12.47 -12.52 13.93
CA ILE A 368 13.47 -13.22 14.75
C ILE A 368 13.78 -14.63 14.17
N ASP A 369 12.83 -15.25 13.48
CA ASP A 369 13.01 -16.55 12.80
C ASP A 369 13.49 -16.42 11.35
N ILE A 370 13.55 -15.19 10.83
CA ILE A 370 14.16 -14.89 9.53
C ILE A 370 15.56 -14.38 9.88
N ASP A 371 16.55 -15.27 9.97
CA ASP A 371 17.96 -14.87 9.85
C ASP A 371 18.04 -13.85 8.72
N ALA A 372 18.78 -12.75 8.88
CA ALA A 372 18.82 -11.68 7.88
C ALA A 372 19.21 -12.24 6.49
N VAL A 373 18.21 -12.64 5.70
CA VAL A 373 18.39 -13.30 4.43
C VAL A 373 18.23 -12.23 3.37
N ASP A 374 19.35 -11.89 2.74
CA ASP A 374 19.54 -10.70 1.89
C ASP A 374 18.75 -10.72 0.56
N ILE A 375 17.88 -11.70 0.31
CA ILE A 375 17.19 -11.82 -0.99
C ILE A 375 15.75 -12.33 -0.82
N ILE A 376 14.78 -11.60 -1.37
CA ILE A 376 13.34 -11.93 -1.45
C ILE A 376 13.08 -13.37 -1.95
N SER A 377 13.97 -13.89 -2.81
CA SER A 377 13.91 -15.26 -3.31
C SER A 377 14.02 -16.30 -2.20
N GLU A 378 14.95 -16.11 -1.27
CA GLU A 378 15.24 -17.09 -0.22
C GLU A 378 14.19 -17.03 0.91
N ALA A 379 13.61 -15.86 1.19
CA ALA A 379 12.45 -15.74 2.08
C ALA A 379 11.20 -16.48 1.53
N THR A 380 11.02 -16.46 0.21
CA THR A 380 9.92 -17.19 -0.46
C THR A 380 10.10 -18.70 -0.34
N ASP A 381 11.32 -19.18 -0.58
CA ASP A 381 11.66 -20.61 -0.45
C ASP A 381 11.53 -21.11 0.99
N HIS A 382 11.86 -20.27 1.98
CA HIS A 382 11.74 -20.64 3.39
C HIS A 382 10.28 -20.80 3.83
N LEU A 383 9.37 -19.92 3.37
CA LEU A 383 7.94 -20.02 3.65
C LEU A 383 7.31 -21.27 3.00
N ILE A 384 7.77 -21.65 1.80
CA ILE A 384 7.34 -22.87 1.12
C ILE A 384 7.82 -24.11 1.90
N ASN A 385 9.06 -24.12 2.37
CA ASN A 385 9.61 -25.26 3.12
C ASN A 385 8.95 -25.46 4.50
N VAL A 386 8.55 -24.39 5.19
CA VAL A 386 7.78 -24.51 6.44
C VAL A 386 6.40 -25.13 6.18
N SER A 387 5.75 -24.79 5.06
CA SER A 387 4.44 -25.36 4.68
C SER A 387 4.48 -26.86 4.34
N GLN A 388 5.65 -27.40 3.98
CA GLN A 388 5.83 -28.83 3.68
C GLN A 388 6.15 -29.69 4.92
N SER A 389 6.40 -29.04 6.06
CA SER A 389 6.71 -29.70 7.34
C SER A 389 5.50 -29.85 8.28
N LEU A 390 4.35 -29.32 7.86
CA LEU A 390 3.01 -29.51 8.43
C LEU A 390 2.23 -30.52 7.57
#